data_AF-A0A661UB44-F1
#
_entry.id   AF-A0A661UB44-F1
#
_cell.length_a   1.000
_cell.length_b   1.000
_cell.length_c   1.000
_cell.angle_alpha   90.00
_cell.angle_beta   90.00
_cell.angle_gamma   90.00
#
_symmetry.space_group_name_H-M   'P 1'
#
loop_
_entity.id
_entity.type
_entity.pdbx_description
1 polymer ?
#
loop_
_entity_poly.entity_id
_entity_poly.type
_entity_poly.pdbx_seq_one_letter_code
_entity_poly.pdbx_strand_id
1 'polypeptide(L)'
;MKPTRSRIRRIFAAGLLVIGPISVTLFLVYKLVQWTDDILHFAIPLPPLLAKPGLGLIFLAALVFLVGLITTNIAGRKVVEFGERILKRIPVINSIYSGVKTLVEAF
;
A
#
# COMPACT_ATOMS: atom_id res chain seq x y z
N MET A 1 16.30 29.22 -32.40
CA MET A 1 16.99 28.69 -31.20
C MET A 1 16.66 27.20 -31.09
N LYS A 2 17.62 26.30 -31.33
CA LYS A 2 17.39 24.84 -31.29
C LYS A 2 17.17 24.42 -29.83
N PRO A 3 16.11 23.66 -29.49
CA PRO A 3 15.92 23.18 -28.13
C PRO A 3 17.11 22.29 -27.77
N THR A 4 17.95 22.79 -26.87
CA THR A 4 19.11 22.06 -26.36
C THR A 4 18.59 20.80 -25.66
N ARG A 5 19.16 19.64 -25.98
CA ARG A 5 18.80 18.32 -25.42
C ARG A 5 18.63 18.34 -23.89
N SER A 6 19.35 19.22 -23.19
CA SER A 6 19.22 19.46 -21.75
C SER A 6 17.86 20.02 -21.32
N ARG A 7 17.23 20.89 -22.12
CA ARG A 7 15.91 21.48 -21.83
C ARG A 7 14.80 20.43 -21.89
N ILE A 8 14.84 19.55 -22.89
CA ILE A 8 13.88 18.44 -23.03
C ILE A 8 14.02 17.46 -21.85
N ARG A 9 15.25 17.07 -21.49
CA ARG A 9 15.50 16.19 -20.33
C ARG A 9 15.00 16.79 -19.02
N ARG A 10 15.19 18.10 -18.80
CA ARG A 10 14.70 18.80 -17.61
C ARG A 10 13.17 18.81 -17.54
N ILE A 11 12.48 19.06 -18.66
CA ILE A 11 11.01 19.06 -18.73
C ILE A 11 10.46 17.64 -18.47
N PHE A 12 11.06 16.62 -19.10
CA PHE A 12 10.67 15.23 -18.87
C PHE A 12 10.90 14.80 -17.41
N ALA A 13 12.06 15.12 -16.83
CA ALA A 13 12.36 14.82 -15.44
C ALA A 13 11.38 15.52 -14.49
N ALA A 14 11.02 16.79 -14.75
CA ALA A 14 10.02 17.50 -13.97
C ALA A 14 8.64 16.82 -14.05
N GLY A 15 8.20 16.42 -15.25
CA GLY A 15 6.95 15.67 -15.42
C GLY A 15 6.98 14.32 -14.70
N LEU A 16 8.08 13.58 -14.79
CA LEU A 16 8.25 12.29 -14.11
C LEU A 16 8.26 12.43 -12.59
N LEU A 17 8.87 13.49 -12.05
CA LEU A 17 8.87 13.77 -10.61
C LEU A 17 7.47 14.05 -10.07
N VAL A 18 6.61 14.69 -10.86
CA VAL A 18 5.21 14.97 -10.47
C VAL A 18 4.33 13.73 -10.62
N ILE A 19 4.47 13.00 -11.73
CA ILE A 19 3.62 11.84 -12.05
C ILE A 19 4.04 10.60 -11.25
N GLY A 20 5.33 10.44 -10.98
CA GLY A 20 5.90 9.26 -10.32
C GLY A 20 5.17 8.86 -9.03
N PRO A 21 5.01 9.76 -8.04
CA PRO A 21 4.29 9.45 -6.80
C PRO A 21 2.84 9.01 -7.06
N ILE A 22 2.13 9.68 -7.97
CA ILE A 22 0.74 9.36 -8.30
C ILE A 22 0.65 7.96 -8.92
N SER A 23 1.54 7.65 -9.86
CA SER A 23 1.59 6.33 -10.50
C SER A 23 1.88 5.22 -9.51
N VAL A 24 2.80 5.44 -8.56
CA VAL A 24 3.12 4.48 -7.49
C VAL A 24 1.89 4.24 -6.61
N THR A 25 1.20 5.29 -6.19
CA THR A 25 -0.03 5.17 -5.37
C THR A 25 -1.12 4.38 -6.10
N LEU A 26 -1.42 4.72 -7.36
CA LEU A 26 -2.43 4.01 -8.15
C LEU A 26 -2.06 2.54 -8.35
N PHE A 27 -0.79 2.25 -8.64
CA PHE A 27 -0.28 0.89 -8.76
C PHE A 27 -0.45 0.09 -7.47
N LEU A 28 -0.05 0.66 -6.32
CA LEU A 28 -0.17 -0.01 -5.02
C LEU A 28 -1.63 -0.28 -4.65
N VAL A 29 -2.51 0.70 -4.81
CA VAL A 29 -3.95 0.53 -4.54
C VAL A 29 -4.54 -0.58 -5.41
N TYR A 30 -4.25 -0.57 -6.71
CA TYR A 30 -4.73 -1.60 -7.63
C TYR A 30 -4.25 -2.99 -7.21
N LYS A 31 -2.94 -3.14 -6.90
CA LYS A 31 -2.38 -4.42 -6.47
C LYS A 31 -2.95 -4.90 -5.14
N LEU A 32 -3.16 -4.00 -4.17
CA LEU A 32 -3.76 -4.33 -2.87
C LEU A 32 -5.20 -4.82 -3.03
N VAL A 33 -6.00 -4.16 -3.87
CA VAL A 33 -7.38 -4.59 -4.15
C VAL A 33 -7.39 -5.97 -4.79
N GLN A 34 -6.54 -6.21 -5.79
CA GLN A 34 -6.42 -7.54 -6.42
C GLN A 34 -6.03 -8.63 -5.43
N TRP A 35 -5.00 -8.39 -4.60
CA TRP A 35 -4.60 -9.35 -3.58
C TRP A 35 -5.71 -9.63 -2.57
N THR A 36 -6.50 -8.61 -2.25
CA THR A 36 -7.66 -8.76 -1.37
C THR A 36 -8.77 -9.57 -2.01
N ASP A 37 -9.06 -9.33 -3.29
CA ASP A 37 -10.01 -10.13 -4.08
C ASP A 37 -9.58 -11.61 -4.13
N ASP A 38 -8.28 -11.87 -4.36
CA ASP A 38 -7.74 -13.23 -4.41
C ASP A 38 -7.89 -13.97 -3.06
N ILE A 39 -7.58 -13.30 -1.95
CA ILE A 39 -7.77 -13.84 -0.60
C ILE A 39 -9.24 -14.11 -0.33
N LEU A 40 -10.12 -13.18 -0.72
CA LEU A 40 -11.56 -13.30 -0.49
C LEU A 40 -12.15 -14.49 -1.27
N HIS A 41 -11.78 -14.64 -2.55
CA HIS A 41 -12.21 -15.77 -3.37
C HIS A 41 -11.67 -17.12 -2.85
N PHE A 42 -10.47 -17.14 -2.29
CA PHE A 42 -9.91 -18.33 -1.67
C PHE A 42 -10.62 -18.69 -0.35
N ALA A 43 -10.86 -17.70 0.51
CA ALA A 43 -11.46 -17.89 1.82
C ALA A 43 -12.96 -18.19 1.76
N ILE A 44 -13.66 -17.61 0.78
CA ILE A 44 -15.10 -17.75 0.61
C ILE A 44 -15.37 -18.08 -0.86
N PRO A 45 -15.85 -19.29 -1.19
CA PRO A 45 -16.28 -19.61 -2.54
C PRO A 45 -17.58 -18.85 -2.84
N LEU A 46 -17.43 -17.60 -3.28
CA LEU A 46 -18.54 -16.72 -3.63
C LEU A 46 -19.17 -17.18 -4.96
N PRO A 47 -20.51 -17.15 -5.07
CA PRO A 47 -21.18 -17.34 -6.35
C PRO A 47 -20.67 -16.35 -7.41
N PRO A 48 -20.57 -16.73 -8.70
CA PRO A 48 -20.07 -15.86 -9.78
C PRO A 48 -20.81 -14.52 -9.89
N LEU A 49 -22.06 -14.46 -9.41
CA LEU A 49 -22.92 -13.27 -9.39
C LEU A 49 -22.42 -12.19 -8.40
N LEU A 50 -21.65 -12.58 -7.38
CA LEU A 50 -21.04 -11.69 -6.39
C LEU A 50 -19.57 -11.39 -6.71
N ALA A 51 -18.92 -12.14 -7.60
CA ALA A 51 -17.52 -11.93 -8.02
C ALA A 51 -17.34 -10.70 -8.93
N LYS A 52 -17.99 -9.57 -8.60
CA LYS A 52 -17.84 -8.32 -9.34
C LYS A 52 -16.52 -7.63 -8.95
N PRO A 53 -15.71 -7.17 -9.93
CA PRO A 53 -14.53 -6.38 -9.63
C PRO A 53 -14.93 -5.13 -8.85
N GLY A 54 -14.41 -4.98 -7.62
CA GLY A 54 -14.76 -3.89 -6.69
C GLY A 54 -15.12 -4.34 -5.27
N LEU A 55 -15.44 -5.62 -5.04
CA LEU A 55 -15.63 -6.14 -3.68
C LEU A 55 -14.37 -6.04 -2.83
N GLY A 56 -13.20 -6.28 -3.42
CA GLY A 56 -11.92 -6.17 -2.75
C GLY A 56 -11.63 -4.78 -2.21
N LEU A 57 -12.17 -3.72 -2.84
CA LEU A 57 -12.04 -2.36 -2.30
C LEU A 57 -12.86 -2.18 -1.03
N ILE A 58 -14.12 -2.66 -1.01
CA ILE A 58 -14.99 -2.60 0.17
C ILE A 58 -14.38 -3.45 1.29
N PHE A 59 -13.93 -4.66 0.97
CA PHE A 59 -13.30 -5.54 1.94
C PHE A 59 -11.99 -4.95 2.48
N LEU A 60 -11.14 -4.39 1.61
CA LEU A 60 -9.91 -3.70 2.01
C LEU A 60 -10.23 -2.53 2.95
N ALA A 61 -11.24 -1.71 2.63
CA ALA A 61 -11.67 -0.60 3.48
C ALA A 61 -12.17 -1.11 4.85
N ALA A 62 -12.98 -2.17 4.87
CA ALA A 62 -13.45 -2.80 6.10
C ALA A 62 -12.28 -3.37 6.93
N LEU A 63 -11.30 -4.03 6.29
CA LEU A 63 -10.13 -4.59 6.95
C LEU A 63 -9.26 -3.48 7.57
N VAL A 64 -9.00 -2.41 6.82
CA VAL A 64 -8.26 -1.23 7.33
C VAL A 64 -9.00 -0.60 8.51
N PHE A 65 -10.33 -0.46 8.43
CA PHE A 65 -11.14 0.07 9.52
C PHE A 65 -11.07 -0.82 10.78
N LEU A 66 -11.18 -2.14 10.62
CA LEU A 66 -11.05 -3.09 11.73
C LEU A 66 -9.67 -3.04 12.38
N VAL A 67 -8.60 -2.98 11.58
CA VAL A 67 -7.24 -2.82 12.10
C VAL A 67 -7.10 -1.50 12.86
N GLY A 68 -7.69 -0.41 12.36
CA GLY A 68 -7.73 0.88 13.04
C GLY A 68 -8.47 0.82 14.38
N LEU A 69 -9.63 0.16 14.41
CA LEU A 69 -10.43 -0.05 15.61
C LEU A 69 -9.65 -0.84 16.67
N ILE A 70 -8.96 -1.90 16.25
CA ILE A 70 -8.09 -2.69 17.13
C ILE A 70 -6.95 -1.82 17.67
N THR A 71 -6.26 -1.09 16.79
CA THR A 71 -5.08 -0.28 17.17
C THR A 71 -5.42 0.87 18.12
N THR A 72 -6.67 1.35 18.11
CA THR A 72 -7.13 2.46 18.97
C THR A 72 -7.23 2.05 20.44
N ASN A 73 -7.36 0.76 20.73
CA ASN A 73 -7.39 0.26 22.11
C ASN A 73 -5.98 -0.14 22.61
N ILE A 74 -5.76 -0.08 23.93
CA ILE A 74 -4.45 -0.34 24.55
C ILE A 74 -3.94 -1.76 24.24
N ALA A 75 -4.84 -2.75 24.18
CA ALA A 75 -4.49 -4.13 23.88
C ALA A 75 -4.00 -4.29 22.43
N GLY A 76 -4.69 -3.68 21.47
CA GLY A 76 -4.36 -3.73 20.06
C GLY A 76 -3.08 -2.96 19.75
N ARG A 77 -2.80 -1.84 20.43
CA ARG A 77 -1.50 -1.19 20.33
C ARG A 77 -0.36 -2.16 20.74
N LYS A 78 -0.52 -2.90 21.83
CA LYS A 78 0.48 -3.92 22.25
C LYS A 78 0.63 -5.05 21.24
N VAL A 79 -0.46 -5.49 20.61
CA VAL A 79 -0.44 -6.52 19.54
C VAL A 79 0.35 -6.01 18.34
N VAL A 80 0.09 -4.78 17.89
CA VAL A 80 0.82 -4.16 16.78
C VAL A 80 2.31 -4.02 17.12
N GLU A 81 2.66 -3.50 18.31
CA GLU A 81 4.05 -3.36 18.76
C GLU A 81 4.77 -4.72 18.87
N PHE A 82 4.06 -5.79 19.23
CA PHE A 82 4.62 -7.14 19.23
C PHE A 82 4.91 -7.64 17.80
N GLY A 83 3.96 -7.45 16.88
CA GLY A 83 4.15 -7.75 15.46
C GLY A 83 5.34 -7.00 14.87
N GLU A 84 5.45 -5.69 15.14
CA GLU A 84 6.60 -4.89 14.71
C GLU A 84 7.93 -5.44 15.24
N ARG A 85 7.98 -5.88 16.50
CA ARG A 85 9.18 -6.49 17.07
C ARG A 85 9.57 -7.78 16.36
N ILE A 86 8.60 -8.58 15.91
CA ILE A 86 8.87 -9.78 15.12
C ILE A 86 9.43 -9.38 13.74
N LEU A 87 8.78 -8.46 13.04
CA LEU A 87 9.21 -8.01 11.72
C LEU A 87 10.63 -7.45 11.74
N LYS A 88 10.97 -6.68 12.78
CA LYS A 88 12.31 -6.09 12.97
C LYS A 88 13.42 -7.14 13.19
N ARG A 89 13.09 -8.37 13.58
CA ARG A 89 14.09 -9.45 13.75
C ARG A 89 14.48 -10.13 12.45
N ILE A 90 13.69 -9.97 11.39
CA ILE A 90 13.97 -10.59 10.09
C ILE A 90 14.73 -9.56 9.23
N PRO A 91 16.03 -9.77 8.91
CA PRO A 91 16.90 -8.74 8.35
C PRO A 91 16.34 -8.05 7.10
N VAL A 92 15.84 -8.83 6.14
CA VAL A 92 15.31 -8.30 4.87
C VAL A 92 14.00 -7.54 5.09
N ILE A 93 13.11 -8.07 5.93
CA ILE A 93 11.80 -7.47 6.20
C ILE A 93 11.97 -6.17 6.99
N ASN A 94 12.89 -6.16 7.96
CA ASN A 94 13.18 -4.98 8.77
C ASN A 94 13.59 -3.78 7.92
N SER A 95 14.49 -3.98 6.94
CA SER A 95 14.95 -2.89 6.06
C SER A 95 13.80 -2.27 5.27
N ILE A 96 12.87 -3.08 4.76
CA ILE A 96 11.71 -2.61 4.00
C ILE A 96 10.71 -1.94 4.94
N TYR A 97 10.30 -2.62 6.01
CA TYR A 97 9.28 -2.14 6.95
C TYR A 97 9.70 -0.82 7.61
N SER A 98 10.92 -0.77 8.15
CA SER A 98 11.42 0.43 8.83
C SER A 98 11.63 1.58 7.84
N GLY A 99 12.13 1.31 6.63
CA GLY A 99 12.26 2.34 5.59
C GLY A 99 10.92 2.95 5.19
N VAL A 100 9.91 2.13 4.93
CA VAL A 100 8.56 2.61 4.61
C VAL A 100 7.96 3.38 5.79
N LYS A 101 8.08 2.86 7.02
CA LYS A 101 7.57 3.51 8.22
C LYS A 101 8.19 4.90 8.42
N THR A 102 9.51 5.03 8.29
CA THR A 102 10.20 6.32 8.40
C THR A 102 9.76 7.31 7.33
N LEU A 103 9.57 6.85 6.08
CA LEU A 103 9.05 7.73 5.03
C LEU A 103 7.66 8.25 5.39
N VAL A 104 6.77 7.39 5.85
CA VAL A 104 5.41 7.79 6.26
C VAL A 104 5.41 8.73 7.47
N GLU A 105 6.27 8.49 8.47
CA GLU A 105 6.42 9.36 9.64
C GLU A 105 7.05 10.74 9.31
N ALA A 106 7.76 10.83 8.19
CA ALA A 106 8.41 12.06 7.74
C ALA A 106 7.48 13.00 6.94
N PHE A 107 6.31 12.51 6.50
CA PHE A 107 5.26 13.30 5.83
C PHE A 107 4.23 13.82 6.84
#